data_AF-A0A2V8SYT4-F1
#
_entry.id   AF-A0A2V8SYT4-F1
#
_cell.length_a   1.000
_cell.length_b   1.000
_cell.length_c   1.000
_cell.angle_alpha   90.00
_cell.angle_beta   90.00
_cell.angle_gamma   90.00
#
_symmetry.space_group_name_H-M   'P 1'
#
loop_
_entity.id
_entity.type
_entity.pdbx_description
1 polymer ?
#
loop_
_entity_poly.entity_id
_entity_poly.type
_entity_poly.pdbx_seq_one_letter_code
_entity_poly.pdbx_strand_id
1 'polypeptide(L)'
;MRDEHIKAMLDTTPLDQMSESELAAVRSHADGCEECARALEAARVSSLLLKERAAAGVEPSPFFQTRVLAALRERQSGVEAWSLGRLWRAAGVLFSTMAATVAALAALTFVVPQPAATQQEVASAGRAYTAEDVILEQAEQPDEQMSYGQVLTTLYDTDEDAGR
;
A
#
# COMPACT_ATOMS: atom_id res chain seq x y z
N MET A 1 12.66 37.88 26.44
CA MET A 1 13.58 37.52 25.35
C MET A 1 14.98 38.10 25.61
N ARG A 2 15.63 37.76 26.74
CA ARG A 2 16.90 38.43 27.11
C ARG A 2 18.18 37.77 26.59
N ASP A 3 18.11 36.52 26.14
CA ASP A 3 19.29 35.78 25.68
C ASP A 3 19.11 35.10 24.31
N GLU A 4 17.99 35.34 23.63
CA GLU A 4 17.73 34.77 22.31
C GLU A 4 18.23 35.74 21.24
N HIS A 5 19.39 35.42 20.66
CA HIS A 5 19.92 36.17 19.52
C HIS A 5 18.92 36.10 18.35
N ILE A 6 18.70 37.23 17.68
CA ILE A 6 17.82 37.33 16.50
C ILE A 6 18.30 36.49 15.30
N LYS A 7 19.49 35.88 15.38
CA LYS A 7 20.08 35.03 14.32
C LYS A 7 19.13 33.89 13.90
N ALA A 8 18.56 33.17 14.87
CA ALA A 8 17.62 32.08 14.59
C ALA A 8 16.34 32.57 13.86
N MET A 9 15.87 33.78 14.21
CA MET A 9 14.74 34.41 13.55
C MET A 9 15.09 34.81 12.11
N LEU A 10 16.26 35.40 11.89
CA LEU A 10 16.75 35.79 10.56
C LEU A 10 17.00 34.59 9.64
N ASP A 11 17.39 33.44 10.18
CA ASP A 11 17.63 32.21 9.40
C ASP A 11 16.31 31.52 8.99
N THR A 12 15.26 31.66 9.80
CA THR A 12 13.97 30.98 9.57
C THR A 12 13.01 31.82 8.75
N THR A 13 13.01 33.14 8.95
CA THR A 13 12.05 34.07 8.34
C THR A 13 12.79 35.13 7.53
N PRO A 14 12.60 35.17 6.20
CA PRO A 14 13.25 36.19 5.39
C PRO A 14 12.67 37.58 5.69
N LEU A 15 13.50 38.61 5.55
CA LEU A 15 13.19 40.00 5.96
C LEU A 15 11.94 40.59 5.30
N ASP A 16 11.55 40.08 4.14
CA ASP A 16 10.36 40.50 3.38
C ASP A 16 9.05 39.85 3.86
N GLN A 17 9.13 38.81 4.70
CA GLN A 17 7.99 38.13 5.30
C GLN A 17 7.76 38.50 6.76
N MET A 18 8.64 39.32 7.35
CA MET A 18 8.50 39.80 8.72
C MET A 18 7.49 40.95 8.81
N SER A 19 6.68 40.96 9.86
CA SER A 19 5.79 42.07 10.17
C SER A 19 6.57 43.32 10.60
N GLU A 20 5.95 44.49 10.49
CA GLU A 20 6.59 45.76 10.84
C GLU A 20 7.00 45.82 12.33
N SER A 21 6.21 45.23 13.22
CA SER A 21 6.52 45.13 14.65
C SER A 21 7.72 44.22 14.93
N GLU A 22 7.85 43.10 14.20
CA GLU A 22 9.01 42.20 14.32
C GLU A 22 10.29 42.88 13.80
N LEU A 23 10.19 43.60 12.67
CA LEU A 23 11.31 44.38 12.15
C LEU A 23 11.74 45.47 13.13
N ALA A 24 10.81 46.12 13.81
CA ALA A 24 11.12 47.11 14.85
C ALA A 24 11.82 46.47 16.06
N ALA A 25 11.37 45.30 16.51
CA ALA A 25 11.99 44.55 17.60
C ALA A 25 13.40 44.05 17.25
N VAL A 26 13.61 43.60 16.02
CA VAL A 26 14.92 43.18 15.51
C VAL A 26 15.89 44.36 15.46
N ARG A 27 15.44 45.53 14.97
CA ARG A 27 16.27 46.74 14.92
C ARG A 27 16.64 47.22 16.32
N SER A 28 15.69 47.28 17.23
CA SER A 28 15.96 47.73 18.61
C SER A 28 16.91 46.78 19.35
N HIS A 29 16.84 45.48 19.09
CA HIS A 29 17.81 44.53 19.63
C HIS A 29 19.21 44.67 18.99
N ALA A 30 19.27 44.89 17.67
CA ALA A 30 20.53 45.09 16.95
C ALA A 30 21.28 46.35 17.42
N ASP A 31 20.57 47.41 17.81
CA ASP A 31 21.17 48.64 18.35
C ASP A 31 21.95 48.40 19.66
N GLY A 32 21.57 47.35 20.42
CA GLY A 32 22.22 46.97 21.68
C GLY A 32 23.18 45.79 21.58
N CYS A 33 23.29 45.12 20.43
CA CYS A 33 24.07 43.89 20.27
C CYS A 33 24.83 43.87 18.93
N GLU A 34 26.15 44.07 18.98
CA GLU A 34 27.02 44.17 17.79
C GLU A 34 26.99 42.90 16.92
N GLU A 35 26.90 41.72 17.53
CA GLU A 35 26.79 40.47 16.76
C GLU A 35 25.47 40.37 15.98
N CYS A 36 24.38 40.83 16.59
CA CYS A 36 23.06 40.85 15.96
C CYS A 36 22.98 41.95 14.89
N ALA A 37 23.66 43.09 15.09
CA ALA A 37 23.80 44.12 14.07
C ALA A 37 24.51 43.59 12.81
N ARG A 38 25.65 42.90 12.98
CA ARG A 38 26.37 42.25 11.87
C ARG A 38 25.52 41.19 11.18
N ALA A 39 24.79 40.37 11.93
CA ALA A 39 23.89 39.37 11.36
C ALA A 39 22.76 40.01 10.54
N LEU A 40 22.15 41.09 11.04
CA LEU A 40 21.11 41.83 10.33
C LEU A 40 21.63 42.48 9.04
N GLU A 41 22.84 43.03 9.07
CA GLU A 41 23.49 43.58 7.88
C GLU A 41 23.77 42.50 6.83
N ALA A 42 24.32 41.36 7.26
CA ALA A 42 24.55 40.21 6.37
C ALA A 42 23.25 39.69 5.76
N ALA A 43 22.17 39.60 6.55
CA ALA A 43 20.84 39.22 6.06
C ALA A 43 20.29 40.22 5.03
N ARG A 44 20.50 41.53 5.23
CA ARG A 44 20.09 42.55 4.25
C ARG A 44 20.86 42.41 2.94
N VAL A 45 22.19 42.32 3.00
CA VAL A 45 23.04 42.21 1.80
C VAL A 45 22.72 40.93 1.03
N SER A 46 22.61 39.79 1.73
CA SER A 46 22.24 38.52 1.08
C SER A 46 20.84 38.57 0.47
N SER A 47 19.86 39.17 1.14
CA SER A 47 18.51 39.33 0.58
C SER A 47 18.51 40.17 -0.70
N LEU A 48 19.33 41.24 -0.77
CA LEU A 48 19.47 42.04 -1.97
C LEU A 48 20.14 41.25 -3.10
N LEU A 49 21.23 40.54 -2.81
CA LEU A 49 21.91 39.70 -3.80
C LEU A 49 21.00 38.60 -4.35
N LEU A 50 20.20 37.95 -3.49
CA LEU A 50 19.24 36.93 -3.90
C LEU A 50 18.13 37.52 -4.77
N LYS A 51 17.62 38.72 -4.45
CA LYS A 51 16.63 39.43 -5.26
C LYS A 51 17.17 39.77 -6.65
N GLU A 52 18.39 40.31 -6.73
CA GLU A 52 19.06 40.58 -8.01
C GLU A 52 19.27 39.29 -8.82
N ARG A 53 19.68 38.21 -8.15
CA ARG A 53 19.87 36.91 -8.82
C ARG A 53 18.58 36.25 -9.27
N ALA A 54 17.49 36.44 -8.53
CA ALA A 54 16.17 35.95 -8.90
C ALA A 54 15.59 36.75 -10.08
N ALA A 55 15.88 38.05 -10.15
CA ALA A 55 15.49 38.91 -11.27
C ALA A 55 16.27 38.59 -12.56
N ALA A 56 17.51 38.12 -12.44
CA ALA A 56 18.25 37.56 -13.55
C ALA A 56 17.61 36.22 -13.95
N GLY A 57 16.66 36.24 -14.88
CA GLY A 57 16.03 35.03 -15.44
C GLY A 57 17.08 34.09 -16.02
N VAL A 58 17.54 33.13 -15.22
CA VAL A 58 18.46 32.08 -15.66
C VAL A 58 17.61 31.04 -16.38
N GLU A 59 17.64 31.06 -17.71
CA GLU A 59 17.00 30.02 -18.49
C GLU A 59 17.77 28.69 -18.26
N PRO A 60 17.09 27.63 -17.79
CA PRO A 60 17.75 26.35 -17.59
C PRO A 60 18.27 25.83 -18.92
N SER A 61 19.40 25.11 -18.89
CA SER A 61 19.94 24.50 -20.11
C SER A 61 18.89 23.61 -20.79
N PRO A 62 18.88 23.48 -22.13
CA PRO A 62 17.86 22.70 -22.85
C PRO A 62 17.82 21.21 -22.44
N PHE A 63 18.88 20.70 -21.83
CA PHE A 63 18.97 19.33 -21.32
C PHE A 63 18.75 19.21 -19.80
N PHE A 64 18.30 20.28 -19.13
CA PHE A 64 18.10 20.25 -17.68
C PHE A 64 17.04 19.22 -17.28
N GLN A 65 15.88 19.26 -17.95
CA GLN A 65 14.78 18.34 -17.68
C GLN A 65 15.18 16.88 -17.88
N THR A 66 15.88 16.57 -18.98
CA THR A 66 16.32 15.20 -19.26
C THR A 66 17.30 14.70 -18.21
N ARG A 67 18.26 15.54 -17.79
CA ARG A 67 19.21 15.21 -16.72
C ARG A 67 18.52 14.98 -15.37
N VAL A 68 17.55 15.81 -15.02
CA VAL A 68 16.78 15.68 -13.78
C VAL A 68 15.96 14.38 -13.78
N LEU A 69 15.25 14.09 -14.87
CA LEU A 69 14.46 12.86 -14.98
C LEU A 69 15.33 11.61 -14.98
N ALA A 70 16.49 11.65 -15.64
CA ALA A 70 17.46 10.56 -15.60
C ALA A 70 17.98 10.33 -14.18
N ALA A 71 18.37 11.39 -13.47
CA ALA A 71 18.84 11.30 -12.08
C ALA A 71 17.74 10.80 -11.11
N LEU A 72 16.48 11.16 -11.35
CA LEU A 72 15.36 10.67 -10.56
C LEU A 72 15.15 9.16 -10.76
N ARG A 73 15.19 8.70 -12.02
CA ARG A 73 15.07 7.27 -12.36
C ARG A 73 16.20 6.45 -11.75
N GLU A 74 17.43 6.95 -11.81
CA GLU A 74 18.61 6.32 -11.18
C GLU A 74 18.35 6.07 -9.68
N ARG A 75 17.91 7.12 -8.96
CA ARG A 75 17.60 7.01 -7.51
C ARG A 75 16.47 6.03 -7.22
N GLN A 76 15.42 6.02 -8.04
CA GLN A 76 14.30 5.08 -7.88
C GLN A 76 14.74 3.63 -8.13
N SER A 77 15.56 3.39 -9.16
CA SER A 77 16.05 2.04 -9.49
C SER A 77 16.91 1.42 -8.38
N GLY A 78 17.68 2.24 -7.66
CA GLY A 78 18.46 1.76 -6.50
C GLY A 78 17.58 1.33 -5.33
N VAL A 79 16.40 1.94 -5.16
CA VAL A 79 15.43 1.57 -4.11
C VAL A 79 14.62 0.32 -4.52
N GLU A 80 14.26 0.19 -5.80
CA GLU A 80 13.55 -0.99 -6.31
C GLU A 80 14.38 -2.28 -6.23
N ALA A 81 15.70 -2.21 -6.46
CA ALA A 81 16.56 -3.38 -6.31
C ALA A 81 16.50 -3.97 -4.89
N TRP A 82 16.39 -3.11 -3.88
CA TRP A 82 16.27 -3.53 -2.48
C TRP A 82 14.86 -4.06 -2.14
N SER A 83 13.81 -3.51 -2.76
CA SER A 83 12.43 -3.98 -2.55
C SER A 83 12.17 -5.33 -3.23
N LEU A 84 12.68 -5.55 -4.44
CA LEU A 84 12.57 -6.83 -5.15
C LEU A 84 13.18 -7.98 -4.34
N GLY A 85 14.37 -7.80 -3.77
CA GLY A 85 14.99 -8.83 -2.91
C GLY A 85 14.15 -9.18 -1.67
N ARG A 86 13.37 -8.22 -1.15
CA ARG A 86 12.43 -8.45 -0.04
C ARG A 86 11.16 -9.16 -0.49
N LEU A 87 10.60 -8.79 -1.64
CA LEU A 87 9.46 -9.48 -2.24
C LEU A 87 9.78 -10.94 -2.58
N TRP A 88 10.97 -11.22 -3.13
CA TRP A 88 11.39 -12.59 -3.44
C TRP A 88 11.51 -13.47 -2.19
N ARG A 89 11.94 -12.91 -1.04
CA ARG A 89 11.93 -13.63 0.24
C ARG A 89 10.51 -13.94 0.72
N ALA A 90 9.59 -13.00 0.57
CA ALA A 90 8.17 -13.22 0.94
C ALA A 90 7.51 -14.25 0.03
N ALA A 91 7.78 -14.20 -1.29
CA ALA A 91 7.29 -15.17 -2.25
C ALA A 91 7.86 -16.59 -1.98
N GLY A 92 9.13 -16.70 -1.57
CA GLY A 92 9.77 -17.98 -1.24
C GLY A 92 9.04 -18.78 -0.16
N VAL A 93 8.43 -18.11 0.82
CA VAL A 93 7.64 -18.78 1.88
C VAL A 93 6.35 -19.39 1.31
N LEU A 94 5.70 -18.71 0.37
CA LEU A 94 4.50 -19.24 -0.31
C LEU A 94 4.84 -20.45 -1.20
N PHE A 95 5.98 -20.40 -1.89
CA PHE A 95 6.44 -21.56 -2.67
C PHE A 95 6.82 -22.74 -1.78
N SER A 96 7.37 -22.51 -0.58
CA SER A 96 7.72 -23.61 0.33
C SER A 96 6.48 -24.31 0.91
N THR A 97 5.41 -23.59 1.20
CA THR A 97 4.17 -24.20 1.70
C THR A 97 3.48 -25.02 0.63
N MET A 98 3.41 -24.52 -0.62
CA MET A 98 2.93 -25.32 -1.74
C MET A 98 3.80 -26.56 -2.01
N ALA A 99 5.13 -26.42 -1.95
CA ALA A 99 6.01 -27.57 -2.14
C ALA A 99 5.84 -28.62 -1.04
N ALA A 100 5.63 -28.19 0.21
CA ALA A 100 5.39 -29.09 1.34
C ALA A 100 4.05 -29.82 1.22
N THR A 101 2.97 -29.15 0.78
CA THR A 101 1.68 -29.82 0.58
C THR A 101 1.74 -30.82 -0.57
N VAL A 102 2.40 -30.47 -1.68
CA VAL A 102 2.63 -31.39 -2.80
C VAL A 102 3.47 -32.60 -2.38
N ALA A 103 4.54 -32.39 -1.59
CA ALA A 103 5.35 -33.48 -1.07
C ALA A 103 4.56 -34.38 -0.10
N ALA A 104 3.71 -33.81 0.76
CA ALA A 104 2.86 -34.56 1.67
C ALA A 104 1.81 -35.40 0.92
N LEU A 105 1.18 -34.82 -0.11
CA LEU A 105 0.26 -35.54 -1.01
C LEU A 105 0.97 -36.68 -1.74
N ALA A 106 2.17 -36.43 -2.27
CA ALA A 106 2.96 -37.46 -2.93
C ALA A 106 3.39 -38.59 -1.98
N ALA A 107 3.76 -38.25 -0.74
CA ALA A 107 4.07 -39.26 0.28
C ALA A 107 2.84 -40.12 0.63
N LEU A 108 1.66 -39.50 0.77
CA LEU A 108 0.42 -40.22 0.98
C LEU A 108 0.05 -41.14 -0.19
N THR A 109 0.33 -40.75 -1.44
CA THR A 109 0.01 -41.59 -2.60
C THR A 109 1.01 -42.72 -2.85
N PHE A 110 2.30 -42.54 -2.53
CA PHE A 110 3.34 -43.50 -2.90
C PHE A 110 3.93 -44.31 -1.73
N VAL A 111 3.79 -43.88 -0.48
CA VAL A 111 4.46 -44.52 0.68
C VAL A 111 3.49 -45.29 1.57
N VAL A 112 2.19 -44.97 1.56
CA VAL A 112 1.19 -45.73 2.32
C VAL A 112 0.91 -47.05 1.60
N PRO A 113 1.16 -48.22 2.21
CA PRO A 113 0.77 -49.49 1.61
C PRO A 113 -0.75 -49.54 1.53
N GLN A 114 -1.30 -49.78 0.34
CA GLN A 114 -2.71 -50.16 0.24
C GLN A 114 -2.90 -51.43 1.08
N PRO A 115 -3.80 -51.45 2.08
CA PRO A 115 -4.14 -52.70 2.73
C PRO A 115 -4.64 -53.65 1.64
N ALA A 116 -4.03 -54.83 1.55
CA ALA A 116 -4.49 -55.88 0.65
C ALA A 116 -5.99 -56.05 0.86
N ALA A 117 -6.75 -55.73 -0.18
CA ALA A 117 -8.20 -55.86 -0.17
C ALA A 117 -8.54 -57.35 0.01
N THR A 118 -8.78 -57.76 1.25
CA THR A 118 -9.73 -58.84 1.51
C THR A 118 -11.06 -58.37 0.96
N GLN A 119 -11.50 -59.04 -0.09
CA GLN A 119 -12.73 -58.80 -0.84
C GLN A 119 -13.97 -58.98 0.05
N GLN A 120 -14.19 -58.16 1.07
CA GLN A 120 -15.46 -58.21 1.81
C GLN A 120 -15.75 -57.00 2.69
N GLU A 121 -15.39 -55.77 2.29
CA GLU A 121 -15.98 -54.55 2.89
C GLU A 121 -15.64 -53.29 2.08
N VAL A 122 -15.87 -53.34 0.77
CA VAL A 122 -15.85 -52.14 -0.09
C VAL A 122 -17.10 -52.15 -0.96
N ALA A 123 -18.25 -52.06 -0.33
CA ALA A 123 -19.53 -51.81 -0.99
C ALA A 123 -20.29 -50.65 -0.31
N SER A 124 -19.58 -49.59 0.13
CA SER A 124 -20.25 -48.39 0.67
C SER A 124 -19.49 -47.06 0.57
N ALA A 125 -18.28 -46.99 -0.01
CA ALA A 125 -17.52 -45.73 -0.04
C ALA A 125 -16.97 -45.33 -1.42
N GLY A 126 -17.58 -45.85 -2.49
CA GLY A 126 -17.14 -45.60 -3.86
C GLY A 126 -18.33 -45.52 -4.81
N ARG A 127 -19.32 -44.66 -4.54
CA ARG A 127 -20.16 -44.15 -5.64
C ARG A 127 -19.29 -43.16 -6.42
N ALA A 128 -18.60 -43.67 -7.42
CA ALA A 128 -18.19 -42.84 -8.53
C ALA A 128 -19.48 -42.32 -9.16
N TYR A 129 -19.79 -41.05 -8.92
CA TYR A 129 -20.84 -40.36 -9.66
C TYR A 129 -20.43 -40.33 -11.12
N THR A 130 -20.97 -41.25 -11.90
CA THR A 130 -20.89 -41.23 -13.36
C THR A 130 -22.22 -40.71 -13.91
N ALA A 131 -22.16 -39.97 -15.02
CA ALA A 131 -23.33 -39.28 -15.56
C ALA A 131 -24.45 -40.25 -15.98
N GLU A 132 -24.11 -41.50 -16.26
CA GLU A 132 -25.04 -42.58 -16.56
C GLU A 132 -25.88 -43.07 -15.36
N ASP A 133 -25.41 -42.92 -14.11
CA ASP A 133 -26.13 -43.40 -12.92
C ASP A 133 -27.32 -42.46 -12.57
N VAL A 134 -27.15 -41.15 -12.76
CA VAL A 134 -28.19 -40.12 -12.51
C VAL A 134 -29.38 -40.25 -13.48
N ILE A 135 -29.13 -40.70 -14.72
CA ILE A 135 -30.17 -40.82 -15.75
C ILE A 135 -31.05 -42.05 -15.51
N LEU A 136 -30.49 -43.12 -14.94
CA LEU A 136 -31.21 -44.35 -14.65
C LEU A 136 -31.95 -44.28 -13.31
N GLU A 137 -31.38 -43.65 -12.29
CA GLU A 137 -32.01 -43.51 -10.96
C GLU A 137 -33.21 -42.55 -10.98
N GLN A 138 -33.26 -41.61 -11.94
CA GLN A 138 -34.42 -40.72 -12.14
C GLN A 138 -35.64 -41.42 -12.77
N ALA A 139 -35.48 -42.62 -13.32
CA ALA A 139 -36.59 -43.39 -13.90
C ALA A 139 -37.34 -44.26 -12.87
N GLU A 140 -36.83 -44.39 -11.63
CA GLU A 140 -37.34 -45.37 -10.65
C GLU A 140 -37.71 -44.79 -9.27
N GLN A 141 -37.84 -43.46 -9.10
CA GLN A 141 -38.42 -42.89 -7.88
C GLN A 141 -39.91 -42.54 -8.03
N PRO A 142 -40.80 -43.15 -7.19
CA PRO A 142 -42.22 -42.85 -7.16
C PRO A 142 -42.47 -41.52 -6.45
N ASP A 143 -43.26 -40.65 -7.09
CA ASP A 143 -44.05 -39.54 -6.53
C ASP A 143 -43.67 -39.05 -5.11
N GLU A 144 -42.70 -38.14 -5.01
CA GLU A 144 -42.68 -37.15 -3.92
C GLU A 144 -43.23 -35.82 -4.45
N GLN A 145 -44.56 -35.77 -4.45
CA GLN A 145 -45.39 -34.65 -4.82
C GLN A 145 -45.12 -33.48 -3.87
N MET A 146 -44.19 -32.58 -4.23
CA MET A 146 -44.10 -31.27 -3.58
C MET A 146 -45.41 -30.52 -3.86
N SER A 147 -46.25 -30.39 -2.84
CA SER A 147 -47.55 -29.73 -2.92
C SER A 147 -47.38 -28.28 -3.37
N TYR A 148 -48.09 -27.92 -4.44
CA TYR A 148 -48.09 -26.59 -5.05
C TYR A 148 -48.39 -25.45 -4.06
N GLY A 149 -49.07 -25.77 -2.94
CA GLY A 149 -49.34 -24.82 -1.87
C GLY A 149 -48.09 -24.36 -1.11
N GLN A 150 -47.08 -25.24 -0.99
CA GLN A 150 -45.84 -24.96 -0.27
C GLN A 150 -44.88 -24.08 -1.09
N VAL A 151 -44.98 -24.12 -2.41
CA VAL A 151 -44.22 -23.26 -3.34
C VAL A 151 -44.81 -21.84 -3.35
N LEU A 152 -46.13 -21.70 -3.24
CA LEU A 152 -46.79 -20.40 -3.21
C LEU A 152 -46.55 -19.62 -1.91
N THR A 153 -46.42 -20.31 -0.77
CA THR A 153 -46.10 -19.64 0.50
C THR A 153 -44.69 -19.03 0.47
N THR A 154 -43.71 -19.76 -0.05
CA THR A 154 -42.32 -19.25 -0.13
C THR A 154 -42.11 -18.08 -1.07
N LEU A 155 -43.00 -17.88 -2.05
CA LEU A 155 -42.85 -16.81 -3.04
C LEU A 155 -43.57 -15.50 -2.65
N TYR A 156 -44.60 -15.56 -1.80
CA TYR A 156 -45.41 -14.39 -1.46
C TYR A 156 -45.30 -13.96 0.02
N ASP A 157 -44.72 -14.78 0.89
CA ASP A 157 -44.59 -14.47 2.33
C ASP A 157 -43.31 -13.69 2.69
N THR A 158 -42.48 -13.35 1.68
CA THR A 158 -41.22 -12.60 1.88
C THR A 158 -41.34 -11.08 1.96
N ASP A 159 -42.55 -10.51 1.86
CA ASP A 159 -42.76 -9.05 1.81
C ASP A 159 -43.44 -8.42 3.05
N GLU A 160 -43.81 -9.16 4.10
CA GLU A 160 -44.47 -8.56 5.29
C GLU A 160 -43.57 -8.19 6.48
N ASP A 161 -42.26 -8.50 6.49
CA ASP A 161 -41.37 -8.20 7.63
C ASP A 161 -40.41 -7.01 7.42
N ALA A 162 -40.66 -6.16 6.43
CA ALA A 162 -39.96 -4.88 6.24
C ALA A 162 -40.84 -3.70 6.66
N GLY A 163 -41.28 -3.64 7.93
CA GLY A 163 -42.11 -2.50 8.35
C GLY A 163 -42.62 -2.45 9.79
N ARG A 164 -41.75 -2.56 10.82
CA ARG A 164 -41.89 -1.73 12.04
C ARG A 164 -40.67 -1.74 12.96
#